data_AF-A0A4Q7KWU1-F1
#
_entry.id   AF-A0A4Q7KWU1-F1
#
_cell.length_a   1.000
_cell.length_b   1.000
_cell.length_c   1.000
_cell.angle_alpha   90.00
_cell.angle_beta   90.00
_cell.angle_gamma   90.00
#
_symmetry.space_group_name_H-M   'P 1'
#
loop_
_entity.id
_entity.type
_entity.pdbx_description
1 polymer ?
#
loop_
_entity_poly.entity_id
_entity_poly.type
_entity_poly.pdbx_seq_one_letter_code
_entity_poly.pdbx_strand_id
1 'polypeptide(L)'
;MLTEAALRSRLCSPEVLLGQLDRLSSLAGLPNVKLGIIEFRTRCDTPALHDFWVFDGKQVQIEMFSAELTLKQPQEIELYVKIFEDLAAAASYGRAARALITKVVDELAAEVGDDEDS
;
A
#
# COMPACT_ATOMS: atom_id res chain seq x y z
N MET A 1 -4.53 -0.10 -2.06
CA MET A 1 -3.47 -1.08 -2.38
C MET A 1 -2.15 -0.51 -1.93
N LEU A 2 -1.19 -1.34 -1.52
CA LEU A 2 0.14 -0.91 -1.10
C LEU A 2 1.21 -1.80 -1.72
N THR A 3 2.42 -1.29 -1.84
CA THR A 3 3.60 -2.11 -2.12
C THR A 3 4.29 -2.49 -0.80
N GLU A 4 5.05 -3.58 -0.80
CA GLU A 4 5.92 -3.92 0.34
C GLU A 4 6.93 -2.80 0.63
N ALA A 5 7.36 -2.05 -0.40
CA ALA A 5 8.21 -0.88 -0.22
C ALA A 5 7.61 0.14 0.73
N ALA A 6 6.31 0.44 0.60
CA ALA A 6 5.60 1.38 1.48
C ALA A 6 5.59 0.92 2.94
N LEU A 7 5.51 -0.39 3.20
CA LEU A 7 5.56 -0.94 4.57
C LEU A 7 6.93 -0.76 5.22
N ARG A 8 7.97 -0.62 4.40
CA ARG A 8 9.37 -0.56 4.83
C ARG A 8 9.96 0.85 4.78
N SER A 9 9.25 1.82 4.22
CA SER A 9 9.70 3.20 4.09
C SER A 9 10.05 3.84 5.45
N ARG A 10 11.31 4.21 5.66
CA ARG A 10 11.84 4.84 6.88
C ARG A 10 11.60 6.36 6.89
N LEU A 11 10.35 6.78 6.73
CA LEU A 11 9.96 8.21 6.73
C LEU A 11 9.65 8.74 8.14
N CYS A 12 9.69 7.87 9.14
CA CYS A 12 9.51 8.18 10.56
C CYS A 12 10.39 7.25 11.40
N SER A 13 10.41 7.43 12.72
CA SER A 13 11.15 6.54 13.61
C SER A 13 10.60 5.11 13.55
N PRO A 14 11.42 4.08 13.84
CA PRO A 14 10.98 2.69 13.88
C PRO A 14 9.74 2.45 14.74
N GLU A 15 9.64 3.09 15.91
CA GLU A 15 8.52 2.94 16.84
C GLU A 15 7.23 3.51 16.25
N VAL A 16 7.32 4.64 15.54
CA VAL A 16 6.17 5.23 14.84
C VAL A 16 5.74 4.32 13.70
N LEU A 17 6.68 3.78 12.92
CA LEU A 17 6.36 2.87 11.82
C LEU A 17 5.72 1.57 12.33
N LEU A 18 6.19 1.00 13.45
CA LEU A 18 5.54 -0.14 14.11
C LEU A 18 4.08 0.17 14.46
N GLY A 19 3.80 1.34 15.04
CA GLY A 19 2.43 1.78 15.32
C GLY A 19 1.58 1.96 14.06
N GLN A 20 2.16 2.44 12.96
CA GLN A 20 1.48 2.54 11.66
C GLN A 20 1.12 1.16 11.09
N LEU A 21 2.03 0.18 11.18
CA LEU A 21 1.81 -1.18 10.69
C LEU A 21 0.78 -1.94 11.54
N ASP A 22 0.75 -1.72 12.85
CA ASP A 22 -0.30 -2.26 13.73
C ASP A 22 -1.69 -1.72 13.35
N ARG A 23 -1.78 -0.40 13.14
CA ARG A 23 -3.03 0.23 12.67
C ARG A 23 -3.45 -0.31 11.31
N LEU A 24 -2.51 -0.51 10.39
CA LEU A 24 -2.79 -1.10 9.08
C LEU A 24 -3.34 -2.53 9.20
N SER A 25 -2.77 -3.33 10.09
CA SER A 25 -3.25 -4.69 10.39
C SER A 25 -4.67 -4.70 10.93
N SER A 26 -4.98 -3.77 11.84
CA SER A 26 -6.34 -3.58 12.38
C SER A 26 -7.35 -3.20 11.29
N LEU A 27 -7.00 -2.25 10.42
CA LEU A 27 -7.84 -1.83 9.30
C LEU A 27 -8.09 -2.97 8.30
N ALA A 28 -7.09 -3.82 8.06
CA ALA A 28 -7.23 -5.02 7.22
C ALA A 28 -8.22 -6.06 7.78
N GLY A 29 -8.67 -5.90 9.03
CA GLY A 29 -9.70 -6.72 9.68
C GLY A 29 -11.14 -6.28 9.40
N LEU A 30 -11.36 -5.06 8.89
CA LEU A 30 -12.69 -4.50 8.72
C LEU A 30 -13.44 -5.14 7.53
N PRO A 31 -14.75 -5.42 7.65
CA PRO A 31 -15.52 -6.14 6.62
C PRO A 31 -15.67 -5.37 5.30
N ASN A 32 -15.54 -4.04 5.35
CA ASN A 32 -15.63 -3.14 4.20
C ASN A 32 -14.24 -2.73 3.65
N VAL A 33 -13.16 -3.33 4.13
CA VAL A 33 -11.79 -3.03 3.69
C VAL A 33 -11.18 -4.24 3.02
N LYS A 34 -10.75 -4.07 1.77
CA LYS A 34 -9.93 -5.05 1.05
C LYS A 34 -8.52 -4.50 0.87
N LEU A 35 -7.63 -4.84 1.80
CA LEU A 35 -6.22 -4.46 1.71
C LEU A 35 -5.45 -5.46 0.85
N GLY A 36 -4.89 -4.98 -0.26
CA GLY A 36 -3.96 -5.71 -1.12
C GLY A 36 -2.54 -5.17 -0.98
N ILE A 37 -1.57 -6.08 -0.89
CA ILE A 37 -0.13 -5.76 -0.81
C ILE A 37 0.60 -6.46 -1.96
N ILE A 38 1.39 -5.71 -2.72
CA ILE A 38 2.29 -6.26 -3.75
C ILE A 38 3.66 -6.50 -3.11
N GLU A 39 4.05 -7.78 -3.00
CA GLU A 39 5.36 -8.19 -2.49
C GLU A 39 6.47 -7.87 -3.48
N PHE A 40 7.68 -7.60 -3.00
CA PHE A 40 8.83 -7.30 -3.88
C PHE A 40 9.14 -8.39 -4.90
N ARG A 41 8.85 -9.64 -4.55
CA ARG A 41 9.10 -10.80 -5.42
C ARG A 41 7.99 -11.07 -6.43
N THR A 42 6.89 -10.31 -6.35
CA THR A 42 5.77 -10.48 -7.27
C THR A 42 6.12 -9.81 -8.60
N ARG A 43 6.01 -10.57 -9.69
CA ARG A 43 6.06 -9.98 -11.02
C ARG A 43 4.84 -9.08 -11.22
N CYS A 44 5.07 -7.80 -11.50
CA CYS A 44 4.04 -6.84 -11.81
C CYS A 44 4.39 -6.17 -13.14
N ASP A 45 3.52 -6.34 -14.14
CA ASP A 45 3.74 -5.78 -15.48
C ASP A 45 3.29 -4.30 -15.57
N THR A 46 2.55 -3.83 -14.57
CA THR A 46 2.08 -2.44 -14.46
C THR A 46 2.80 -1.74 -13.31
N PRO A 47 3.57 -0.67 -13.56
CA PRO A 47 4.29 0.02 -12.49
C PRO A 47 3.34 0.86 -11.62
N ALA A 48 3.48 0.76 -10.29
CA ALA A 48 2.82 1.65 -9.34
C ALA A 48 3.62 2.97 -9.22
N LEU A 49 3.41 3.89 -10.16
CA LEU A 49 4.21 5.12 -10.29
C LEU A 49 3.86 6.21 -9.27
N HIS A 50 2.58 6.34 -8.95
CA HIS A 50 2.02 7.36 -8.08
C HIS A 50 0.74 6.87 -7.44
N ASP A 51 0.34 7.52 -6.36
CA ASP A 51 -0.91 7.23 -5.68
C ASP A 51 -2.09 7.84 -6.43
N PHE A 52 -3.19 7.09 -6.47
CA PHE A 52 -4.44 7.54 -7.06
C PHE A 52 -5.64 6.87 -6.38
N TRP A 53 -6.80 7.51 -6.49
CA TRP A 53 -8.07 7.03 -5.96
C TRP A 53 -9.15 7.09 -7.02
N VAL A 54 -9.84 5.97 -7.22
CA VAL A 54 -11.03 5.90 -8.08
C VAL A 54 -12.27 6.03 -7.21
N PHE A 55 -13.12 7.01 -7.50
CA PHE A 55 -14.37 7.24 -6.77
C PHE A 55 -15.56 6.91 -7.65
N ASP A 56 -16.36 5.93 -7.21
CA ASP A 56 -17.63 5.50 -7.81
C ASP A 56 -17.59 5.24 -9.32
N GLY A 57 -16.41 5.01 -9.90
CA GLY A 57 -16.21 4.92 -11.36
C GLY A 57 -16.51 6.22 -12.11
N LYS A 58 -16.49 7.37 -11.43
CA LYS A 58 -16.88 8.68 -11.98
C LYS A 58 -15.76 9.71 -11.99
N GLN A 59 -14.74 9.52 -11.15
CA GLN A 59 -13.57 10.37 -11.13
C GLN A 59 -12.36 9.62 -10.59
N VAL A 60 -11.18 10.09 -11.00
CA VAL A 60 -9.90 9.66 -10.44
C VAL A 60 -9.20 10.88 -9.86
N GLN A 61 -8.73 10.78 -8.63
CA GLN A 61 -7.85 11.80 -8.03
C GLN A 61 -6.42 11.27 -8.02
N ILE A 62 -5.48 12.14 -8.34
CA ILE A 62 -4.04 11.87 -8.30
C ILE A 62 -3.41 12.99 -7.49
N GLU A 63 -2.68 12.62 -6.44
CA GLU A 63 -1.92 13.57 -5.63
C GLU A 63 -0.47 13.59 -6.10
N MET A 64 0.03 14.79 -6.38
CA MET A 64 1.43 15.06 -6.70
C MET A 64 1.95 16.10 -5.70
N PHE A 65 3.27 16.20 -5.54
CA PHE A 65 3.89 17.12 -4.57
C PHE A 65 3.40 18.58 -4.67
N SER A 66 3.11 19.08 -5.87
CA SER A 66 2.72 20.47 -6.11
C SER A 66 1.26 20.65 -6.55
N ALA A 67 0.57 19.57 -6.88
CA ALA A 67 -0.74 19.66 -7.53
C ALA A 67 -1.58 18.40 -7.28
N GLU A 68 -2.89 18.59 -7.28
CA GLU A 68 -3.86 17.51 -7.36
C GLU A 68 -4.50 17.53 -8.75
N LEU A 69 -4.61 16.36 -9.38
CA LEU A 69 -5.35 16.21 -10.64
C LEU A 69 -6.67 15.47 -10.38
N THR A 70 -7.78 16.04 -10.85
CA THR A 70 -9.08 15.37 -10.87
C THR A 70 -9.44 15.02 -12.31
N LEU A 71 -9.37 13.74 -12.66
CA LEU A 71 -9.72 13.21 -13.98
C LEU A 71 -11.20 12.80 -13.99
N LYS A 72 -11.94 13.27 -15.01
CA LYS A 72 -13.37 12.97 -15.19
C LYS A 72 -13.71 12.48 -16.60
N GLN A 73 -12.74 12.46 -17.52
CA GLN A 73 -13.00 11.97 -18.87
C GLN A 73 -13.13 10.44 -18.82
N PRO A 74 -14.14 9.85 -19.46
CA PRO A 74 -14.38 8.40 -19.40
C PRO A 74 -13.16 7.55 -19.75
N GLN A 75 -12.41 7.93 -20.79
CA GLN A 75 -11.22 7.21 -21.23
C GLN A 75 -10.08 7.24 -20.20
N GLU A 76 -9.92 8.35 -19.48
CA GLU A 76 -8.94 8.47 -18.40
C GLU A 76 -9.35 7.61 -17.20
N ILE A 77 -10.64 7.61 -16.86
CA ILE A 77 -11.18 6.77 -15.78
C ILE A 77 -10.97 5.28 -16.13
N GLU A 78 -11.32 4.88 -17.35
CA GLU A 78 -11.13 3.50 -17.84
C GLU A 78 -9.67 3.05 -17.77
N LEU A 79 -8.73 3.93 -18.16
CA LEU A 79 -7.30 3.66 -18.06
C LEU A 79 -6.86 3.40 -16.62
N TYR A 80 -7.25 4.28 -15.68
CA TYR A 80 -6.85 4.14 -14.28
C TYR A 80 -7.53 2.97 -13.57
N VAL A 81 -8.78 2.67 -13.92
CA VAL A 81 -9.46 1.44 -13.47
C VAL A 81 -8.69 0.21 -13.94
N LYS A 82 -8.28 0.17 -15.21
CA LYS A 82 -7.47 -0.94 -15.74
C LYS A 82 -6.13 -1.06 -15.00
N ILE A 83 -5.43 0.05 -14.76
CA ILE A 83 -4.19 0.06 -13.97
C ILE A 83 -4.43 -0.51 -12.58
N PHE A 84 -5.51 -0.09 -11.90
CA PHE A 84 -5.87 -0.61 -10.60
C PHE A 84 -6.15 -2.12 -10.63
N GLU A 85 -6.87 -2.61 -11.64
CA GLU A 85 -7.15 -4.04 -11.80
C GLU A 85 -5.88 -4.86 -12.03
N ASP A 86 -4.95 -4.37 -12.86
CA ASP A 86 -3.67 -5.04 -13.14
C ASP A 86 -2.82 -5.11 -11.86
N LEU A 87 -2.75 -4.01 -11.09
CA LEU A 87 -2.08 -4.00 -9.79
C LEU A 87 -2.78 -4.95 -8.81
N ALA A 88 -4.11 -4.91 -8.74
CA ALA A 88 -4.90 -5.74 -7.86
C ALA A 88 -4.72 -7.24 -8.14
N ALA A 89 -4.59 -7.63 -9.41
CA ALA A 89 -4.31 -9.00 -9.80
C ALA A 89 -2.95 -9.50 -9.29
N ALA A 90 -1.97 -8.60 -9.14
CA ALA A 90 -0.64 -8.91 -8.61
C ALA A 90 -0.57 -8.91 -7.07
N ALA A 91 -1.61 -8.45 -6.37
CA ALA A 91 -1.56 -8.27 -4.92
C ALA A 91 -1.95 -9.53 -4.12
N SER A 92 -1.25 -9.74 -3.01
CA SER A 92 -1.63 -10.63 -1.93
C SER A 92 -2.75 -9.99 -1.09
N TYR A 93 -3.74 -10.79 -0.67
CA TYR A 93 -4.90 -10.35 0.11
C TYR A 93 -5.13 -11.21 1.37
N GLY A 94 -5.97 -10.71 2.27
CA GLY A 94 -6.44 -11.46 3.43
C GLY A 94 -5.29 -11.93 4.32
N ARG A 95 -5.21 -13.25 4.56
CA ARG A 95 -4.15 -13.83 5.40
C ARG A 95 -2.75 -13.59 4.84
N ALA A 96 -2.57 -13.66 3.52
CA ALA A 96 -1.26 -13.44 2.91
C ALA A 96 -0.78 -11.99 3.11
N ALA A 97 -1.67 -11.01 2.87
CA ALA A 97 -1.39 -9.60 3.15
C ALA A 97 -1.02 -9.36 4.62
N ARG A 98 -1.76 -9.95 5.57
CA ARG A 98 -1.47 -9.81 7.01
C ARG A 98 -0.13 -10.44 7.39
N ALA A 99 0.19 -11.61 6.82
CA ALA A 99 1.47 -12.26 7.06
C ALA A 99 2.66 -11.40 6.61
N LEU A 100 2.52 -10.66 5.50
CA LEU A 100 3.55 -9.72 5.05
C LEU A 100 3.73 -8.54 6.01
N ILE A 101 2.63 -7.98 6.53
CA ILE A 101 2.71 -6.90 7.52
C ILE A 101 3.40 -7.42 8.79
N THR A 102 2.98 -8.58 9.31
CA THR A 102 3.60 -9.21 10.48
C THR A 102 5.09 -9.45 10.26
N LYS A 103 5.47 -9.97 9.10
CA LYS A 103 6.89 -10.18 8.76
C LYS A 103 7.70 -8.87 8.83
N VAL A 104 7.17 -7.77 8.28
CA VAL A 104 7.86 -6.47 8.34
C VAL A 104 7.92 -5.93 9.77
N VAL A 105 6.88 -6.15 10.58
CA VAL A 105 6.86 -5.79 12.00
C VAL A 105 7.94 -6.56 12.76
N ASP A 106 8.05 -7.87 12.57
CA ASP A 106 9.03 -8.71 13.26
C ASP A 106 10.47 -8.30 12.92
N GLU A 107 10.73 -8.04 11.63
CA GLU A 107 12.03 -7.55 11.16
C GLU A 107 12.38 -6.17 11.74
N LEU A 108 11.42 -5.24 11.76
CA LEU A 108 11.61 -3.90 12.31
C LEU A 108 11.79 -3.90 13.83
N ALA A 109 11.06 -4.74 14.55
CA ALA A 109 11.19 -4.85 16.00
C ALA A 109 12.54 -5.42 16.44
N ALA A 110 13.11 -6.34 15.66
CA ALA A 110 14.47 -6.83 15.90
C ALA A 110 15.52 -5.72 15.75
N GLU A 111 15.39 -4.85 14.74
CA GLU A 111 16.29 -3.70 14.55
C GLU A 111 16.26 -2.74 15.76
N VAL A 112 15.08 -2.45 16.32
CA VAL A 112 14.95 -1.56 17.50
C VAL A 112 15.57 -2.19 18.75
N GLY A 113 15.40 -3.49 18.94
CA GLY A 113 15.99 -4.20 20.09
C GLY A 113 17.51 -4.23 20.06
N ASP A 114 18.12 -4.35 18.89
CA ASP A 114 19.58 -4.31 18.71
C ASP A 114 20.18 -2.92 18.96
N ASP A 115 19.42 -1.84 18.70
CA ASP A 115 19.82 -0.45 18.93
C ASP A 115 19.75 -0.04 20.42
N GLU A 116 18.89 -0.66 21.23
CA GLU A 116 18.81 -0.40 22.69
C GLU A 116 19.95 -1.08 23.49
N ASP A 117 20.55 -2.14 22.94
CA ASP A 117 21.65 -2.92 23.54
C ASP A 117 23.07 -2.46 23.09
N SER A 118 23.17 -1.43 22.24
CA SER A 118 24.43 -0.90 21.64
C SER A 118 24.88 0.45 22.22
#